data_AF-A0A830V5C4-F1
#
_entry.id   AF-A0A830V5C4-F1
#
_cell.length_a   1.000
_cell.length_b   1.000
_cell.length_c   1.000
_cell.angle_alpha   90.00
_cell.angle_beta   90.00
_cell.angle_gamma   90.00
#
_symmetry.space_group_name_H-M   'P 1'
#
loop_
_entity.id
_entity.type
_entity.pdbx_description
1 polymer ?
#
loop_
_entity_poly.entity_id
_entity_poly.type
_entity_poly.pdbx_seq_one_letter_code
_entity_poly.pdbx_strand_id
1 'polypeptide(L)' 'MRALLTPEIAPRMGIVLFRPGSELMPLFMQGRVLLEPEPERYSSFASGAVPAASQPLADDPAVRAVFR' A
#
# COMPACT_ATOMS: atom_id res chain seq x y z
N MET A 1 6.11 -0.05 -3.81
CA MET A 1 4.73 -0.44 -4.22
C MET A 1 3.87 -0.50 -2.96
N ARG A 2 2.60 -0.14 -3.02
CA ARG A 2 1.65 -0.16 -1.88
C ARG A 2 0.41 -0.95 -2.29
N ALA A 3 -0.24 -1.60 -1.34
CA ALA A 3 -1.46 -2.35 -1.58
C ALA A 3 -2.45 -2.15 -0.43
N LEU A 4 -3.75 -2.14 -0.75
CA LEU A 4 -4.84 -2.29 0.19
C LEU A 4 -5.33 -3.73 0.11
N LEU A 5 -5.22 -4.46 1.21
CA LEU A 5 -5.63 -5.85 1.27
C LEU A 5 -6.55 -6.04 2.46
N THR A 6 -7.68 -6.68 2.22
CA THR A 6 -8.56 -7.10 3.31
C THR A 6 -7.97 -8.33 3.98
N PRO A 7 -7.60 -8.26 5.27
CA PRO A 7 -7.11 -9.42 5.98
C PRO A 7 -8.24 -10.41 6.29
N GLU A 8 -7.93 -11.70 6.20
CA GLU A 8 -8.67 -12.74 6.90
C GLU A 8 -8.04 -12.96 8.26
N ILE A 9 -8.82 -12.76 9.33
CA ILE A 9 -8.33 -12.85 10.71
C ILE A 9 -8.74 -14.21 11.28
N ALA A 10 -7.77 -14.93 11.85
CA ALA A 10 -7.99 -16.15 12.63
C ALA A 10 -7.66 -15.87 14.11
N PRO A 11 -8.59 -15.29 14.91
CA PRO A 11 -8.28 -14.68 16.20
C PRO A 11 -7.68 -15.67 17.21
N ARG A 12 -8.20 -16.90 17.26
CA ARG A 12 -7.72 -17.94 18.19
C ARG A 12 -6.29 -18.39 17.92
N MET A 13 -5.83 -18.21 16.69
CA MET A 13 -4.48 -18.61 16.27
C MET A 13 -3.50 -17.43 16.32
N GLY A 14 -3.99 -16.19 16.48
CA GLY A 14 -3.15 -14.99 16.36
C GLY A 14 -2.59 -14.79 14.95
N ILE A 15 -3.28 -15.28 13.92
CA ILE A 15 -2.82 -15.24 12.52
C ILE A 15 -3.70 -14.28 11.71
N VAL A 16 -3.06 -13.54 10.81
CA VAL A 16 -3.69 -12.74 9.78
C VAL A 16 -3.20 -13.22 8.42
N LEU A 17 -4.14 -13.50 7.51
CA LEU A 17 -3.87 -13.97 6.16
C LEU A 17 -4.26 -12.88 5.15
N PHE A 18 -3.40 -12.67 4.16
CA PHE A 18 -3.69 -11.77 3.03
C PHE A 18 -3.70 -12.58 1.74
N ARG A 19 -4.62 -12.25 0.82
CA ARG A 19 -4.70 -12.83 -0.53
C ARG A 19 -4.37 -11.79 -1.60
N PRO A 20 -3.07 -11.44 -1.78
CA PRO A 20 -2.64 -10.36 -2.68
C PRO A 20 -2.74 -10.70 -4.18
N GLY A 21 -2.77 -11.98 -4.56
CA GLY A 21 -2.66 -12.40 -5.96
C GLY A 21 -1.22 -12.30 -6.51
N SER A 22 -0.99 -12.79 -7.72
CA SER A 22 0.36 -12.88 -8.33
C SER A 22 1.06 -11.54 -8.45
N GLU A 23 0.31 -10.50 -8.85
CA GLU A 23 0.84 -9.15 -9.10
C GLU A 23 1.39 -8.49 -7.84
N LEU A 24 0.86 -8.83 -6.67
CA LEU A 24 1.22 -8.23 -5.40
C LEU A 24 2.02 -9.18 -4.49
N MET A 25 2.18 -10.46 -4.84
CA MET A 25 3.05 -11.37 -4.09
C MET A 25 4.48 -10.85 -3.90
N PRO A 26 5.13 -10.19 -4.88
CA PRO A 26 6.46 -9.64 -4.68
C PRO A 26 6.59 -8.70 -3.46
N LEU A 27 5.52 -8.02 -3.02
CA LEU A 27 5.54 -7.19 -1.80
C LEU A 27 5.89 -7.99 -0.54
N PHE A 28 5.50 -9.26 -0.49
CA PHE A 28 5.67 -10.12 0.68
C PHE A 28 6.93 -11.00 0.59
N MET A 29 7.60 -11.03 -0.56
CA MET A 29 8.83 -11.81 -0.77
C MET A 29 10.11 -11.04 -0.43
N GLN A 30 9.98 -9.74 -0.15
CA GLN A 30 11.11 -8.83 0.13
C GLN A 30 11.50 -8.78 1.62
N GLY A 31 10.92 -9.65 2.47
CA GLY A 31 11.21 -9.72 3.89
C GLY A 31 10.07 -9.18 4.74
N ARG A 32 10.37 -8.24 5.65
CA ARG A 32 9.35 -7.66 6.55
C ARG A 32 8.51 -6.62 5.82
N VAL A 33 7.20 -6.63 6.07
CA VAL A 33 6.24 -5.68 5.51
C VAL A 33 5.67 -4.81 6.64
N LEU A 34 5.54 -3.51 6.40
CA LEU A 34 4.83 -2.59 7.29
C LEU A 34 3.33 -2.65 6.99
N LEU A 35 2.53 -2.87 8.04
CA LEU A 35 1.07 -2.82 7.97
C LEU A 35 0.59 -1.57 8.69
N GLU A 36 -0.31 -0.83 8.04
CA GLU A 36 -0.96 0.36 8.59
C GLU A 36 -2.48 0.21 8.42
N PRO A 37 -3.31 0.77 9.33
CA PRO A 37 -4.72 0.94 9.08
C PRO A 37 -4.95 1.71 7.78
N GLU A 38 -6.05 1.42 7.10
CA GLU A 38 -6.41 2.12 5.88
C GLU A 38 -6.55 3.64 6.14
N PRO A 39 -5.80 4.49 5.40
CA PRO A 39 -5.99 5.92 5.45
C PRO A 39 -7.34 6.34 4.83
N GLU A 40 -8.03 7.32 5.41
CA GLU A 40 -9.34 7.80 4.96
C GLU A 40 -9.39 8.16 3.46
N ARG A 41 -8.31 8.75 2.92
CA ARG A 41 -8.18 9.09 1.49
C ARG A 41 -8.27 7.90 0.54
N TYR A 42 -8.14 6.67 1.05
CA TYR A 42 -8.23 5.44 0.27
C TYR A 42 -9.54 4.69 0.47
N SER A 43 -10.48 5.20 1.28
CA SER A 43 -11.77 4.56 1.60
C SER A 43 -12.63 4.17 0.40
N SER A 44 -12.43 4.81 -0.75
CA SER A 44 -13.15 4.51 -2.00
C SER A 44 -12.41 3.52 -2.90
N PHE A 45 -11.18 3.11 -2.56
CA PHE A 45 -10.35 2.25 -3.38
C PHE A 45 -10.74 0.80 -3.16
N ALA A 46 -10.72 0.01 -4.24
CA ALA A 46 -10.84 -1.44 -4.13
C ALA A 46 -9.58 -2.05 -3.50
N SER A 47 -9.71 -3.27 -2.97
CA SER A 47 -8.54 -4.04 -2.58
C SER A 47 -7.67 -4.33 -3.80
N GLY A 48 -6.36 -4.11 -3.66
CA GLY A 48 -5.38 -4.28 -4.72
C GLY A 48 -4.25 -3.27 -4.62
N ALA A 49 -3.57 -3.05 -5.74
CA ALA A 49 -2.48 -2.10 -5.83
C ALA A 49 -2.98 -0.68 -5.59
N VAL A 50 -2.33 0.06 -4.70
CA VAL A 50 -2.58 1.49 -4.54
C VAL A 50 -1.76 2.21 -5.60
N PRO A 51 -2.38 3.08 -6.42
CA PRO A 51 -1.66 3.92 -7.37
C PRO A 51 -0.52 4.65 -6.69
N ALA A 52 0.60 4.81 -7.40
CA ALA A 52 1.66 5.69 -6.94
C ALA A 52 1.05 7.06 -6.66
N ALA A 53 1.34 7.63 -5.49
CA ALA A 53 0.89 8.97 -5.18
C ALA A 53 1.49 9.91 -6.24
N SER A 54 0.63 10.67 -6.94
CA SER A 54 1.12 11.83 -7.66
C SER A 54 1.62 12.84 -6.62
N GLN A 55 2.78 13.43 -6.87
CA GLN A 55 3.29 14.55 -6.11
C GLN A 55 3.24 15.77 -7.04
N PRO A 56 2.13 16.51 -7.09
CA PRO A 56 1.98 17.63 -8.02
C PRO A 56 3.03 18.72 -7.80
N LEU A 57 3.57 18.87 -6.58
CA LEU A 57 4.64 19.82 -6.31
C LEU A 57 5.97 19.41 -6.95
N ALA A 58 6.14 18.13 -7.32
CA ALA A 58 7.31 17.71 -8.09
C ALA A 58 7.30 18.30 -9.51
N ASP A 59 6.14 18.71 -10.02
CA ASP A 59 5.99 19.34 -11.33
C ASP A 59 6.14 20.87 -11.27
N ASP A 60 6.08 21.48 -10.09
CA ASP A 60 6.23 22.93 -9.89
C ASP A 60 7.70 23.36 -10.01
N PRO A 61 8.07 24.20 -11.00
CA PRO A 61 9.44 24.66 -11.18
C PRO A 61 10.07 25.32 -9.95
N ALA A 62 9.27 25.97 -9.10
CA ALA A 62 9.75 26.69 -7.93
C ALA A 62 10.25 25.77 -6.81
N VAL A 63 9.70 24.56 -6.70
CA VAL A 63 10.00 23.62 -5.60
C VAL A 63 10.52 22.26 -6.08
N ARG A 64 10.60 22.05 -7.40
CA ARG A 64 11.09 20.80 -8.01
C ARG A 64 12.45 20.33 -7.49
N ALA A 65 13.33 21.24 -7.07
CA ALA A 65 14.64 20.90 -6.53
C ALA A 65 14.59 20.10 -5.21
N VAL A 66 13.50 20.17 -4.45
CA VAL A 66 13.33 19.45 -3.17
C VAL A 66 13.02 17.96 -3.38
N PHE A 67 12.47 17.60 -4.53
CA PHE A 67 12.01 16.24 -4.84
C PHE A 67 13.02 15.42 -5.66
N ARG A 68 14.26 15.91 -5.82
CA ARG A 68 15.36 15.19 -6.49
C ARG A 68 16.09 14.24 -5.57
#